data_AF-A0A2W5S3C7-F1
#
_entry.id   AF-A0A2W5S3C7-F1
#
_cell.length_a   1.000
_cell.length_b   1.000
_cell.length_c   1.000
_cell.angle_alpha   90.00
_cell.angle_beta   90.00
_cell.angle_gamma   90.00
#
_symmetry.space_group_name_H-M   'P 1'
#
loop_
_entity.id
_entity.type
_entity.pdbx_description
1 polymer ?
#
loop_
_entity_poly.entity_id
_entity_poly.type
_entity_poly.pdbx_seq_one_letter_code
_entity_poly.pdbx_strand_id
1 'polypeptide(L)'
;PWRIGSLMHHIMEHTAHHVDMSIPLYKLKAAQARIEELLPGRIVIQRFSWRWYFGTARRCKLYDFTRRCWTDFQGRATSEPAPLPLAAA
;
A
#
# COMPACT_ATOMS: atom_id res chain seq x y z
N PRO A 1 7.94 12.02 -21.57
CA PRO A 1 7.38 11.62 -20.25
C PRO A 1 8.20 10.49 -19.64
N TRP A 2 8.92 10.77 -18.55
CA TRP A 2 9.86 9.85 -17.92
C TRP A 2 9.16 8.51 -17.62
N ARG A 3 9.64 7.41 -18.21
CA ARG A 3 9.11 6.04 -18.05
C ARG A 3 9.44 5.48 -16.65
N ILE A 4 9.19 6.27 -15.59
CA ILE A 4 9.57 5.97 -14.20
C ILE A 4 9.01 4.61 -13.78
N GLY A 5 7.76 4.30 -14.15
CA GLY A 5 7.17 2.98 -13.88
C GLY A 5 7.97 1.82 -14.48
N SER A 6 8.43 1.94 -15.72
CA SER A 6 9.26 0.89 -16.37
C SER A 6 10.65 0.80 -15.76
N LEU A 7 11.25 1.93 -15.37
CA LEU A 7 12.56 1.97 -14.71
C LEU A 7 12.53 1.34 -13.31
N MET A 8 11.38 1.44 -12.64
CA MET A 8 11.14 0.82 -11.33
C MET A 8 10.41 -0.53 -11.44
N HIS A 9 10.41 -1.18 -12.61
CA HIS A 9 9.77 -2.48 -12.83
C HIS A 9 8.31 -2.58 -12.37
N HIS A 10 7.55 -1.49 -12.45
CA HIS A 10 6.15 -1.44 -12.00
C HIS A 10 5.96 -1.87 -10.53
N ILE A 11 6.98 -1.65 -9.69
CA ILE A 11 6.93 -1.96 -8.26
C ILE A 11 5.80 -1.21 -7.54
N MET A 12 5.32 -0.10 -8.10
CA MET A 12 4.22 0.68 -7.52
C MET A 12 2.85 0.04 -7.77
N GLU A 13 2.73 -0.84 -8.76
CA GLU A 13 1.55 -1.67 -9.02
C GLU A 13 1.62 -2.99 -8.23
N HIS A 14 2.10 -2.93 -6.98
CA HIS A 14 2.41 -4.10 -6.16
C HIS A 14 1.16 -4.87 -5.75
N THR A 15 0.01 -4.20 -5.61
CA THR A 15 -1.25 -4.87 -5.23
C THR A 15 -1.65 -5.91 -6.27
N ALA A 16 -1.70 -5.53 -7.56
CA ALA A 16 -2.00 -6.47 -8.65
C ALA A 16 -0.96 -7.60 -8.73
N HIS A 17 0.32 -7.30 -8.50
CA HIS A 17 1.39 -8.30 -8.50
C HIS A 17 1.24 -9.34 -7.37
N HIS A 18 0.83 -8.94 -6.16
CA HIS A 18 0.59 -9.88 -5.06
C HIS A 18 -0.70 -10.69 -5.23
N VAL A 19 -1.69 -10.14 -5.92
CA VAL A 19 -2.92 -10.88 -6.26
C VAL A 19 -2.60 -12.02 -7.24
N ASP A 20 -1.76 -11.77 -8.24
CA ASP A 20 -1.28 -12.79 -9.17
C ASP A 20 0.13 -12.43 -9.71
N MET A 21 1.13 -13.13 -9.18
CA MET A 21 2.54 -12.91 -9.53
C MET A 21 2.90 -13.36 -10.96
N SER A 22 2.02 -14.11 -11.63
CA SER A 22 2.23 -14.57 -13.01
C SER A 22 1.94 -13.48 -14.05
N ILE A 23 1.26 -12.39 -13.65
CA ILE A 23 0.95 -11.27 -14.54
C ILE A 23 2.27 -10.59 -14.96
N PRO A 24 2.56 -10.50 -16.26
CA PRO A 24 3.80 -9.89 -16.72
C PRO A 24 3.79 -8.38 -16.45
N LEU A 25 4.97 -7.81 -16.20
CA LEU A 25 5.14 -6.40 -15.77
C LEU A 25 4.42 -5.39 -16.65
N TYR A 26 4.42 -5.60 -17.97
CA TYR A 26 3.78 -4.70 -18.94
C TYR A 26 2.23 -4.76 -18.89
N LYS A 27 1.63 -5.74 -18.21
CA LYS A 27 0.19 -5.85 -17.96
C LYS A 27 -0.21 -5.42 -16.54
N LEU A 28 0.73 -5.21 -15.62
CA LEU A 28 0.43 -4.88 -14.22
C LEU A 28 -0.45 -3.64 -14.07
N LYS A 29 -0.22 -2.60 -14.89
CA LYS A 29 -1.06 -1.39 -14.86
C LYS A 29 -2.52 -1.65 -15.23
N ALA A 30 -2.75 -2.46 -16.26
CA ALA A 30 -4.12 -2.81 -16.66
C ALA A 30 -4.78 -3.70 -15.60
N ALA A 31 -4.04 -4.64 -15.02
CA ALA A 31 -4.52 -5.49 -13.94
C ALA A 31 -4.87 -4.66 -12.68
N GLN A 32 -4.01 -3.72 -12.30
CA GLN A 32 -4.23 -2.80 -11.18
C GLN A 32 -5.49 -1.96 -11.38
N ALA A 33 -5.65 -1.33 -12.55
CA ALA A 33 -6.85 -0.57 -12.89
C ALA A 33 -8.12 -1.43 -12.80
N ARG A 34 -8.05 -2.68 -13.28
CA ARG A 34 -9.19 -3.60 -13.21
C ARG A 34 -9.58 -3.96 -11.77
N ILE A 35 -8.59 -4.16 -10.90
CA ILE A 35 -8.85 -4.48 -9.49
C ILE A 35 -9.42 -3.25 -8.76
N GLU A 36 -8.92 -2.05 -9.06
CA GLU A 36 -9.44 -0.78 -8.54
C GLU A 36 -10.91 -0.53 -8.93
N GLU A 37 -11.30 -0.85 -10.17
CA GLU A 37 -12.70 -0.80 -10.63
C GLU A 37 -13.60 -1.82 -9.94
N LEU A 38 -13.12 -3.05 -9.76
CA LEU A 38 -13.91 -4.15 -9.23
C LEU A 38 -14.10 -4.08 -7.71
N LEU A 39 -13.19 -3.42 -6.99
CA LEU A 39 -13.18 -3.37 -5.53
C LEU A 39 -13.14 -1.92 -5.02
N PRO A 40 -14.17 -1.11 -5.34
CA PRO A 40 -14.21 0.29 -4.92
C PRO A 40 -14.20 0.40 -3.40
N GLY A 41 -13.38 1.30 -2.88
CA GLY A 41 -13.25 1.54 -1.43
C GLY A 41 -12.52 0.45 -0.64
N ARG A 42 -12.05 -0.63 -1.29
CA ARG A 42 -11.21 -1.66 -0.66
C ARG A 42 -9.73 -1.47 -0.92
N ILE A 43 -9.38 -0.77 -2.00
CA ILE A 43 -7.99 -0.53 -2.40
C ILE A 43 -7.60 0.89 -2.01
N VAL A 44 -6.54 1.00 -1.22
CA VAL A 44 -5.97 2.29 -0.83
C VAL A 44 -5.07 2.79 -1.96
N ILE A 45 -5.54 3.80 -2.69
CA ILE A 45 -4.77 4.45 -3.75
C ILE A 45 -4.01 5.63 -3.16
N GLN A 46 -2.69 5.65 -3.34
CA GLN A 46 -1.84 6.69 -2.79
C GLN A 46 -0.88 7.23 -3.85
N ARG A 47 -0.99 8.54 -4.13
CA ARG A 47 -0.07 9.21 -5.04
C ARG A 47 1.32 9.25 -4.43
N PHE A 48 2.31 8.78 -5.20
CA PHE A 48 3.70 8.79 -4.76
C PHE A 48 4.27 10.22 -4.72
N SER A 49 4.98 10.51 -3.64
CA SER A 49 5.95 11.61 -3.58
C SER A 49 7.04 11.23 -2.58
N TRP A 50 8.24 11.79 -2.74
CA TRP A 50 9.33 11.55 -1.78
C TRP A 50 8.97 11.97 -0.35
N ARG A 51 8.31 13.13 -0.21
CA ARG A 51 7.79 13.59 1.09
C ARG A 51 6.84 12.57 1.71
N TRP A 52 5.92 12.02 0.92
CA TRP A 52 5.00 10.99 1.39
C TRP A 52 5.75 9.72 1.79
N TYR A 53 6.67 9.23 0.95
CA TYR A 53 7.43 8.00 1.19
C TYR A 53 8.20 8.07 2.51
N PHE A 54 9.02 9.11 2.69
CA PHE A 54 9.78 9.27 3.94
C PHE A 54 8.88 9.55 5.14
N GLY A 55 7.76 10.26 4.95
CA GLY A 55 6.75 10.44 5.99
C GLY A 55 6.14 9.12 6.46
N THR A 56 5.82 8.22 5.53
CA THR A 56 5.28 6.89 5.80
C THR A 56 6.33 6.01 6.48
N ALA A 57 7.54 5.90 5.93
CA ALA A 57 8.62 5.10 6.51
C ALA A 57 9.01 5.55 7.92
N ARG A 58 8.91 6.85 8.23
CA ARG A 58 9.17 7.37 9.58
C ARG A 58 8.10 6.96 10.60
N ARG A 59 6.84 6.81 10.18
CA ARG A 59 5.73 6.43 11.06
C ARG A 59 5.61 4.92 11.21
N CYS A 60 5.69 4.17 10.12
CA CYS A 60 5.38 2.74 10.09
C CYS A 60 6.60 1.87 10.41
N LYS A 61 7.20 2.04 11.59
CA LYS A 61 8.40 1.28 11.98
C LYS A 61 8.05 -0.07 12.58
N LEU A 62 7.18 -0.08 13.58
CA LEU A 62 6.66 -1.28 14.24
C LEU A 62 5.15 -1.19 14.30
N TYR A 63 4.45 -2.33 14.20
CA TYR A 63 3.00 -2.39 14.38
C TYR A 63 2.66 -3.03 15.72
N ASP A 64 1.94 -2.31 16.57
CA ASP A 64 1.42 -2.82 17.83
C ASP A 64 0.04 -3.44 17.57
N PHE A 65 -0.07 -4.77 17.62
CA PHE A 65 -1.31 -5.48 17.36
C PHE A 65 -2.36 -5.30 18.47
N THR A 66 -1.93 -5.02 19.71
CA THR A 66 -2.83 -4.80 20.85
C THR A 66 -3.50 -3.43 20.73
N ARG A 67 -2.69 -2.40 20.48
CA ARG A 67 -3.17 -1.00 20.29
C ARG A 67 -3.66 -0.73 18.86
N ARG A 68 -3.36 -1.64 17.93
CA ARG A 68 -3.71 -1.61 16.50
C ARG A 68 -3.19 -0.37 15.78
N CYS A 69 -2.02 0.13 16.17
CA CYS A 69 -1.42 1.33 15.60
C CYS A 69 0.06 1.11 15.27
N TRP A 70 0.59 2.00 14.42
CA TRP A 70 2.02 2.09 14.18
C TRP A 70 2.72 2.81 15.33
N THR A 71 3.94 2.38 15.64
CA THR A 71 4.79 2.96 16.67
C THR A 71 6.19 3.26 16.14
N ASP A 72 6.90 4.13 16.86
CA ASP A 72 8.35 4.27 16.72
C ASP A 72 9.09 3.10 17.41
N PHE A 73 10.42 3.06 17.32
CA PHE A 73 11.22 2.01 17.96
C PHE A 73 11.19 2.05 19.50
N GLN A 74 10.65 3.12 20.08
CA GLN A 74 10.46 3.29 21.52
C GLN A 74 9.02 2.98 21.95
N GLY A 75 8.15 2.53 21.04
CA GLY A 75 6.75 2.17 21.32
C GLY A 75 5.78 3.36 21.37
N ARG A 76 6.21 4.58 21.01
CA ARG A 76 5.30 5.73 20.94
C ARG A 76 4.45 5.64 19.69
N ALA A 77 3.14 5.86 19.82
CA ALA A 77 2.22 5.80 18.68
C ALA A 77 2.52 6.90 17.66
N THR A 78 2.50 6.52 16.39
CA THR A 78 2.73 7.39 15.23
C THR A 78 1.54 7.40 14.27
N SER A 79 0.52 6.58 14.54
CA SER A 79 -0.77 6.56 13.84
C SER A 79 -1.91 6.43 14.83
N GLU A 80 -3.11 6.78 14.36
CA GLU A 80 -4.34 6.38 15.03
C GLU A 80 -4.51 4.84 15.03
N PRO A 81 -5.23 4.27 16.02
CA PRO A 81 -5.64 2.88 16.00
C PRO A 81 -6.46 2.56 14.76
N ALA A 82 -6.17 1.43 14.11
CA ALA A 82 -6.97 0.92 13.00
C ALA A 82 -8.41 0.64 13.48
N PRO A 83 -9.43 0.73 12.60
CA PRO A 83 -10.78 0.29 12.92
C PRO A 83 -10.82 -1.19 13.32
N LEU A 84 -11.82 -1.59 14.10
CA LEU A 84 -12.04 -3.02 14.33
C LEU A 84 -12.38 -3.67 12.99
N PRO A 85 -11.91 -4.91 12.72
CA PRO A 85 -12.37 -5.64 11.56
C PRO A 85 -13.89 -5.65 11.57
N LEU A 86 -14.53 -5.35 10.42
CA LEU A 86 -15.93 -5.69 10.27
C LEU A 86 -16.06 -7.18 10.58
N ALA A 87 -16.97 -7.54 11.48
CA ALA A 87 -17.30 -8.94 11.71
C ALA A 87 -17.56 -9.57 10.34
N ALA A 88 -16.90 -10.69 10.05
CA ALA A 88 -17.17 -11.45 8.84
C ALA A 88 -18.66 -11.83 8.89
N ALA A 89 -19.45 -11.23 7.98
CA ALA A 89 -20.83 -11.58 7.74
C ALA A 89 -20.90 -12.85 6.89
#